data_AF-A0A0N0NBT3-F1
#
_entry.id   AF-A0A0N0NBT3-F1
#
_cell.length_a   1.000
_cell.length_b   1.000
_cell.length_c   1.000
_cell.angle_alpha   90.00
_cell.angle_beta   90.00
_cell.angle_gamma   90.00
#
_symmetry.space_group_name_H-M   'P 1'
#
loop_
_entity.id
_entity.type
_entity.pdbx_description
1 polymer ?
#
loop_
_entity_poly.entity_id
_entity_poly.type
_entity_poly.pdbx_seq_one_letter_code
_entity_poly.pdbx_strand_id
1 'polypeptide(L)'
;MPVNPDDMYPGSDKYTWGDILEGQDIIDNPDWLYAGIENVQFGVDGATYEIELVSDRATEMRELLSPFIKAARIVRDERSKP
;
A
#
# COMPACT_ATOMS: atom_id res chain seq x y z
N MET A 1 19.53 17.49 -25.72
CA MET A 1 19.54 16.02 -25.61
C MET A 1 18.09 15.59 -25.53
N PRO A 2 17.58 14.69 -26.38
CA PRO A 2 16.21 14.22 -26.23
C PRO A 2 16.12 13.41 -24.93
N VAL A 3 15.18 13.79 -24.07
CA VAL A 3 14.81 13.00 -22.90
C VAL A 3 14.24 11.68 -23.38
N ASN A 4 14.71 10.57 -22.82
CA ASN A 4 14.20 9.25 -23.14
C ASN A 4 12.80 9.14 -22.52
N PRO A 5 11.76 8.77 -23.29
CA PRO A 5 10.40 8.69 -22.77
C PRO A 5 10.25 7.65 -21.64
N ASP A 6 11.17 6.69 -21.57
CA ASP A 6 11.22 5.67 -20.50
C ASP A 6 11.87 6.17 -19.19
N ASP A 7 12.54 7.34 -19.21
CA ASP A 7 13.11 7.97 -18.00
C ASP A 7 12.10 8.88 -17.27
N MET A 8 10.86 8.94 -17.75
CA MET A 8 9.76 9.60 -17.05
C MET A 8 9.33 8.72 -15.87
N TYR A 9 10.03 8.88 -14.75
CA TYR A 9 9.56 8.39 -13.45
C TYR A 9 8.08 8.78 -13.31
N PRO A 10 7.15 7.85 -13.07
CA PRO A 10 5.74 8.20 -12.96
C PRO A 10 5.56 9.05 -11.71
N GLY A 11 5.60 10.36 -11.92
CA GLY A 11 5.45 11.39 -10.90
C GLY A 11 4.21 11.13 -10.08
N SER A 12 4.40 11.27 -8.77
CA SER A 12 3.47 11.26 -7.66
C SER A 12 2.36 12.33 -7.72
N ASP A 13 2.02 12.83 -8.89
CA ASP A 13 1.31 14.10 -9.08
C ASP A 13 -0.16 13.89 -9.46
N LYS A 14 -0.60 12.64 -9.51
CA LYS A 14 -1.89 12.24 -10.05
C LYS A 14 -2.99 12.32 -9.01
N TYR A 15 -3.31 13.52 -8.53
CA TYR A 15 -4.65 13.89 -8.03
C TYR A 15 -4.86 15.40 -8.14
N THR A 16 -5.25 15.88 -9.32
CA THR A 16 -5.90 17.18 -9.44
C THR A 16 -7.33 17.08 -8.91
N TRP A 17 -7.72 17.99 -8.01
CA TRP A 17 -9.02 17.99 -7.33
C TRP A 17 -10.26 18.06 -8.27
N GLY A 18 -10.04 18.17 -9.59
CA GLY A 18 -11.08 18.13 -10.62
C GLY A 18 -11.52 16.73 -11.05
N ASP A 19 -10.70 15.69 -10.82
CA ASP A 19 -10.95 14.35 -11.36
C ASP A 19 -11.66 13.41 -10.35
N ILE A 20 -11.85 13.88 -9.11
CA ILE A 20 -12.44 13.09 -8.01
C ILE A 20 -13.98 12.94 -8.17
N LEU A 21 -14.59 13.65 -9.12
CA LEU A 21 -16.05 13.65 -9.31
C LEU A 21 -16.55 12.75 -10.46
N GLU A 22 -15.66 12.12 -11.23
CA GLU A 22 -16.05 11.19 -12.30
C GLU A 22 -15.64 9.74 -12.01
N GLY A 23 -15.90 9.24 -10.80
CA GLY A 23 -16.19 7.81 -10.55
C GLY A 23 -15.25 6.72 -11.10
N GLN A 24 -14.02 7.04 -11.53
CA GLN A 24 -13.16 6.13 -12.27
C GLN A 24 -11.71 6.50 -11.97
N ASP A 25 -11.13 5.92 -10.92
CA ASP A 25 -9.68 5.73 -10.80
C ASP A 25 -9.31 4.82 -9.61
N ILE A 26 -9.84 3.59 -9.63
CA ILE A 26 -9.30 2.46 -8.85
C ILE A 26 -8.83 1.33 -9.79
N ILE A 27 -9.12 1.40 -11.11
CA ILE A 27 -9.08 0.24 -12.00
C ILE A 27 -8.43 0.59 -13.35
N ASP A 28 -7.20 1.07 -13.35
CA ASP A 28 -6.42 1.25 -14.60
C ASP A 28 -5.41 0.11 -14.84
N ASN A 29 -5.26 -0.79 -13.86
CA ASN A 29 -4.54 -2.05 -14.06
C ASN A 29 -5.54 -3.23 -14.09
N PRO A 30 -5.73 -3.91 -15.23
CA PRO A 30 -6.68 -5.01 -15.36
C PRO A 30 -6.35 -6.21 -14.46
N ASP A 31 -5.10 -6.34 -13.99
CA ASP A 31 -4.70 -7.40 -13.06
C ASP A 31 -5.33 -7.22 -11.67
N TRP A 32 -5.67 -5.98 -11.28
CA TRP A 32 -6.28 -5.69 -9.98
C TRP A 32 -7.72 -6.15 -9.86
N LEU A 33 -8.39 -6.45 -10.98
CA LEU A 33 -9.76 -6.98 -10.97
C LEU A 33 -9.81 -8.46 -10.59
N TYR A 34 -8.72 -9.21 -10.82
CA TYR A 34 -8.62 -10.64 -10.51
C TYR A 34 -7.71 -10.95 -9.31
N ALA A 35 -6.89 -9.98 -8.88
CA ALA A 35 -6.11 -10.09 -7.67
C ALA A 35 -7.06 -10.05 -6.45
N GLY A 36 -6.94 -11.05 -5.56
CA GLY A 36 -7.71 -11.06 -4.32
C GLY A 36 -7.44 -9.81 -3.48
N ILE A 37 -8.44 -9.34 -2.75
CA ILE A 37 -8.28 -8.26 -1.77
C ILE A 37 -7.97 -8.89 -0.41
N GLU A 38 -6.92 -8.38 0.23
CA GLU A 38 -6.49 -8.77 1.57
C GLU A 38 -6.59 -7.60 2.54
N ASN A 39 -7.08 -7.88 3.74
CA ASN A 39 -7.00 -6.96 4.87
C ASN A 39 -5.65 -7.10 5.56
N VAL A 40 -4.83 -6.04 5.51
CA VAL A 40 -3.53 -6.00 6.18
C VAL A 40 -3.64 -5.09 7.41
N GLN A 41 -3.47 -5.69 8.58
CA GLN A 41 -3.35 -4.95 9.84
C GLN A 41 -1.88 -4.66 10.16
N PHE A 42 -1.57 -3.42 10.52
CA PHE A 42 -0.23 -2.99 10.89
C PHE A 42 -0.26 -1.92 11.99
N GLY A 43 0.88 -1.69 12.65
CA GLY A 43 0.99 -0.71 13.73
C GLY A 43 2.11 0.30 13.50
N VAL A 44 1.83 1.57 13.80
CA VAL A 44 2.80 2.68 13.76
C VAL A 44 2.56 3.54 15.00
N ASP A 45 3.62 3.86 15.74
CA ASP A 45 3.59 4.72 16.93
C ASP A 45 2.53 4.33 17.99
N GLY A 46 2.29 3.02 18.14
CA GLY A 46 1.34 2.47 19.11
C GLY A 46 -0.12 2.55 18.69
N ALA A 47 -0.42 3.08 17.50
CA ALA A 47 -1.73 2.99 16.86
C ALA A 47 -1.77 1.78 15.91
N THR A 48 -2.95 1.16 15.80
CA THR A 48 -3.23 0.06 14.89
C THR A 48 -4.09 0.55 13.74
N TYR A 49 -3.70 0.18 12.52
CA TYR A 49 -4.39 0.52 11.28
C TYR A 49 -4.70 -0.75 10.50
N GLU A 50 -5.70 -0.65 9.63
CA GLU A 50 -6.08 -1.67 8.68
C GLU A 50 -6.18 -1.02 7.30
N ILE A 51 -5.69 -1.73 6.28
CA ILE A 51 -5.77 -1.30 4.89
C ILE A 51 -6.13 -2.50 4.02
N GLU A 52 -7.05 -2.27 3.08
CA GLU A 52 -7.41 -3.22 2.04
C GLU A 52 -6.47 -3.04 0.85
N LEU A 53 -5.79 -4.13 0.47
CA LEU A 53 -4.84 -4.14 -0.64
C LEU A 53 -5.09 -5.33 -1.55
N VAL A 54 -4.86 -5.15 -2.84
CA VAL A 54 -4.72 -6.29 -3.76
C VAL A 54 -3.51 -7.14 -3.34
N SER A 55 -3.60 -8.46 -3.47
CA SER A 55 -2.61 -9.44 -2.94
C SER A 55 -1.14 -9.10 -3.26
N ASP A 56 -0.85 -8.62 -4.47
CA ASP A 56 0.53 -8.26 -4.85
C ASP A 56 1.05 -7.06 -4.04
N ARG A 57 0.18 -6.07 -3.78
CA ARG A 57 0.52 -4.90 -2.95
C ARG A 57 0.60 -5.26 -1.47
N ALA A 58 -0.23 -6.18 -1.01
CA ALA A 58 -0.10 -6.74 0.34
C ALA A 58 1.25 -7.47 0.51
N THR A 59 1.70 -8.19 -0.51
CA THR A 59 3.00 -8.86 -0.53
C THR A 59 4.15 -7.85 -0.51
N GLU A 60 4.13 -6.87 -1.41
CA GLU A 60 5.13 -5.79 -1.47
C GLU A 60 5.25 -5.05 -0.12
N MET A 61 4.13 -4.72 0.51
CA MET A 61 4.12 -4.07 1.82
C MET A 61 4.81 -4.93 2.90
N ARG A 62 4.55 -6.25 2.93
CA ARG A 62 5.19 -7.18 3.88
C ARG A 62 6.68 -7.28 3.63
N GLU A 63 7.12 -7.25 2.38
CA GLU A 63 8.53 -7.26 2.02
C GLU A 63 9.24 -5.96 2.45
N LEU A 64 8.63 -4.80 2.21
CA LEU A 64 9.14 -3.50 2.65
C LEU A 64 9.29 -3.41 4.17
N LEU A 65 8.38 -4.05 4.92
CA LEU A 65 8.45 -4.09 6.39
C LEU A 65 9.44 -5.15 6.93
N SER A 66 9.85 -6.12 6.10
CA SER A 66 10.74 -7.24 6.48
C SER A 66 12.01 -6.82 7.22
N PRO A 67 12.81 -5.82 6.78
CA PRO A 67 14.03 -5.43 7.50
C PRO A 67 13.74 -4.87 8.90
N PHE A 68 12.65 -4.14 9.07
CA PHE A 68 12.25 -3.58 10.36
C PHE A 68 11.77 -4.68 11.30
N ILE A 69 10.95 -5.60 10.81
CA ILE A 69 10.44 -6.73 11.60
C ILE A 69 11.59 -7.64 12.05
N LYS A 70 12.57 -7.91 11.18
CA LYS A 70 13.76 -8.73 11.50
C LYS A 70 14.64 -8.11 12.59
N ALA A 71 14.72 -6.78 12.64
CA ALA A 71 15.47 -6.06 13.66
C ALA A 71 14.66 -5.81 14.94
N ALA A 72 13.33 -5.92 14.88
CA ALA A 72 12.44 -5.64 15.98
C ALA A 72 12.37 -6.78 17.01
N ARG A 73 11.91 -6.43 18.21
CA ARG A 73 11.53 -7.39 19.26
C ARG A 73 10.01 -7.46 19.35
N ILE A 74 9.45 -8.66 19.34
CA ILE A 74 8.02 -8.86 19.60
C ILE A 74 7.70 -8.45 21.04
N VAL A 75 6.75 -7.52 21.19
CA VAL A 75 6.15 -7.15 22.47
C VAL A 75 4.70 -7.59 22.42
N ARG A 76 4.27 -8.40 23.38
CA ARG A 76 2.85 -8.77 23.50
C ARG A 76 2.13 -7.62 24.20
N ASP A 77 1.07 -7.10 23.59
CA ASP A 77 0.21 -6.12 24.27
C ASP A 77 -0.66 -6.88 25.28
N GLU A 78 -0.47 -6.62 26.57
CA GLU A 78 -1.26 -7.23 27.65
C GLU A 78 -2.71 -6.73 27.67
N ARG A 79 -3.05 -5.69 26.90
CA ARG A 79 -4.42 -5.18 26.75
C ARG A 79 -5.31 -6.00 25.81
N SER A 80 -4.78 -7.04 25.16
CA SER A 80 -5.58 -7.91 24.26
C SER A 80 -6.43 -8.96 24.98
N LYS A 81 -6.68 -8.82 26.29
CA LYS A 81 -7.50 -9.77 27.05
C LYS A 81 -8.99 -9.53 26.71
N PRO A 82 -9.78 -10.57 26.38
CA PRO A 82 -11.21 -10.44 26.09
C PRO A 82 -12.00 -9.94 27.28
#